data_AF-A0A329SR27-F1
#
_entry.id   AF-A0A329SR27-F1
#
_cell.length_a   1.000
_cell.length_b   1.000
_cell.length_c   1.000
_cell.angle_alpha   90.00
_cell.angle_beta   90.00
_cell.angle_gamma   90.00
#
_symmetry.space_group_name_H-M   'P 1'
#
loop_
_entity.id
_entity.type
_entity.pdbx_description
1 polymer ?
#
loop_
_entity_poly.entity_id
_entity_poly.type
_entity_poly.pdbx_seq_one_letter_code
_entity_poly.pdbx_strand_id
1 'polypeptide(L)'
;MFVTSQQQEENYAKAFATLRWIYNKVLGEPLRVAYVMGDADEAHNNAVAAVFGSNCKYDRLMCYYHLIAKVIDRLKGLPYELHNSVLHDIYDLHNSRSADDFTTD
;
A
#
# COMPACT_ATOMS: atom_id res chain seq x y z
N MET A 1 2.48 -0.07 10.55
CA MET A 1 2.10 0.24 9.15
C MET A 1 2.70 1.59 8.80
N PHE A 2 3.52 1.67 7.74
CA PHE A 2 4.09 2.93 7.28
C PHE A 2 3.38 3.35 5.99
N VAL A 3 2.84 4.57 5.97
CA VAL A 3 2.16 5.14 4.80
C VAL A 3 2.95 6.36 4.38
N THR A 4 3.54 6.29 3.19
CA THR A 4 4.37 7.38 2.65
C THR A 4 3.83 7.69 1.25
N SER A 5 3.31 8.90 1.07
CA SER A 5 2.65 9.34 -0.16
C SER A 5 3.40 10.55 -0.74
N GLN A 6 3.59 10.57 -2.07
CA GLN A 6 4.13 11.68 -2.86
C GLN A 6 5.58 12.12 -2.58
N GLN A 7 6.48 11.23 -2.17
CA GLN A 7 7.91 11.53 -2.01
C GLN A 7 8.73 11.12 -3.25
N GLN A 8 9.88 11.75 -3.47
CA GLN A 8 10.86 11.29 -4.47
C GLN A 8 11.52 9.98 -4.02
N GLU A 9 11.94 9.15 -4.98
CA GLU A 9 12.53 7.82 -4.75
C GLU A 9 13.65 7.84 -3.69
N GLU A 10 14.53 8.84 -3.76
CA GLU A 10 15.63 8.99 -2.79
C GLU A 10 15.16 9.12 -1.34
N ASN A 11 14.04 9.80 -1.11
CA ASN A 11 13.52 10.00 0.24
C ASN A 11 12.94 8.71 0.80
N TYR A 12 12.22 7.95 -0.03
CA TYR A 12 11.75 6.62 0.34
C TYR A 12 12.92 5.68 0.64
N ALA A 13 13.94 5.67 -0.23
CA ALA A 13 15.11 4.82 -0.04
C ALA A 13 15.85 5.16 1.26
N LYS A 14 16.06 6.45 1.55
CA LYS A 14 16.67 6.91 2.82
C LYS A 14 15.83 6.50 4.02
N ALA A 15 14.52 6.66 3.98
CA ALA A 15 13.63 6.28 5.08
C ALA A 15 13.67 4.76 5.34
N PHE A 16 13.56 3.94 4.28
CA PHE A 16 13.63 2.49 4.39
C PHE A 16 15.00 1.99 4.86
N ALA A 17 16.09 2.56 4.35
CA ALA A 17 17.44 2.21 4.78
C ALA A 17 17.65 2.56 6.27
N THR A 18 17.17 3.73 6.69
CA THR A 18 17.23 4.17 8.10
C THR A 18 16.43 3.21 8.98
N LEU A 19 15.21 2.84 8.57
CA LEU A 19 14.39 1.87 9.31
C LEU A 19 15.10 0.52 9.45
N ARG A 20 15.66 -0.01 8.36
CA ARG A 20 16.40 -1.27 8.36
C ARG A 20 17.60 -1.21 9.30
N TRP A 21 18.31 -0.07 9.32
CA TRP A 21 19.44 0.15 10.22
C TRP A 21 19.00 0.22 11.69
N ILE A 22 17.97 1.01 12.02
CA ILE A 22 17.45 1.13 13.40
C ILE A 22 17.00 -0.24 13.90
N TYR A 23 16.22 -0.98 13.12
CA TYR A 23 15.73 -2.30 13.49
C TYR A 23 16.89 -3.25 13.83
N ASN A 24 17.92 -3.30 12.97
CA ASN A 24 19.08 -4.15 13.21
C ASN A 24 19.89 -3.70 14.42
N LYS A 25 20.01 -2.39 14.66
CA LYS A 25 20.71 -1.87 15.84
C LYS A 25 20.00 -2.21 17.15
N VAL A 26 18.67 -2.21 17.15
CA VAL A 26 17.87 -2.47 18.34
C VAL A 26 17.73 -3.98 18.62
N LEU A 27 17.51 -4.78 17.58
CA LEU A 27 17.15 -6.20 17.72
C LEU A 27 18.30 -7.16 17.40
N GLY A 28 19.40 -6.68 16.83
CA GLY A 28 20.56 -7.49 16.48
C GLY A 28 20.39 -8.36 15.22
N GLU A 29 19.21 -8.33 14.60
CA GLU A 29 18.87 -9.16 13.43
C GLU A 29 18.40 -8.30 12.24
N PRO A 30 18.50 -8.78 10.99
CA PRO A 30 18.07 -8.00 9.83
C PRO A 30 16.54 -7.91 9.75
N LEU A 31 16.01 -6.72 9.44
CA LEU A 31 14.59 -6.54 9.16
C LEU A 31 14.20 -7.33 7.91
N ARG A 32 13.30 -8.30 8.07
CA ARG A 32 12.71 -9.09 6.98
C ARG A 32 11.32 -8.57 6.66
N VAL A 33 11.16 -8.00 5.48
CA VAL A 33 9.87 -7.50 5.00
C VAL A 33 9.15 -8.64 4.27
N ALA A 34 7.91 -8.93 4.67
CA ALA A 34 7.06 -9.92 4.00
C ALA A 34 5.98 -9.25 3.12
N TYR A 35 5.54 -8.05 3.49
CA TYR A 35 4.51 -7.31 2.78
C TYR A 35 4.89 -5.84 2.68
N VAL A 36 4.64 -5.25 1.53
CA VAL A 36 4.82 -3.82 1.26
C VAL A 36 3.49 -3.30 0.75
N MET A 37 2.96 -2.28 1.43
CA MET A 37 1.71 -1.63 1.04
C MET A 37 1.99 -0.17 0.70
N GLY A 38 1.69 0.21 -0.54
CA GLY A 38 1.98 1.55 -1.06
C GLY A 38 0.98 1.96 -2.14
N ASP A 39 1.15 3.16 -2.66
CA ASP A 39 0.56 3.50 -3.95
C ASP A 39 1.32 2.74 -5.07
N ALA A 40 0.70 2.60 -6.24
CA ALA A 40 1.33 2.05 -7.45
C ALA A 40 2.37 3.02 -8.07
N ASP A 41 3.00 3.84 -7.25
CA ASP A 41 3.99 4.83 -7.64
C ASP A 41 5.36 4.17 -7.88
N GLU A 42 6.02 4.54 -8.99
CA GLU A 42 7.28 3.93 -9.43
C GLU A 42 8.42 4.23 -8.44
N ALA A 43 8.46 5.45 -7.89
CA ALA A 43 9.48 5.85 -6.94
C ALA A 43 9.42 5.04 -5.63
N HIS A 44 8.22 4.78 -5.09
CA HIS A 44 8.07 3.87 -3.95
C HIS A 44 8.57 2.47 -4.30
N ASN A 45 8.12 1.95 -5.44
CA ASN A 45 8.43 0.61 -5.92
C ASN A 45 9.92 0.35 -6.11
N ASN A 46 10.64 1.34 -6.66
CA ASN A 46 12.08 1.28 -6.87
C ASN A 46 12.85 1.37 -5.56
N ALA A 47 12.46 2.29 -4.66
CA ALA A 47 13.08 2.44 -3.35
C ALA A 47 12.98 1.16 -2.51
N VAL A 48 11.82 0.50 -2.52
CA VAL A 48 11.62 -0.78 -1.82
C VAL A 48 12.48 -1.88 -2.46
N ALA A 49 12.55 -1.95 -3.79
CA ALA A 49 13.40 -2.91 -4.47
C ALA A 49 14.89 -2.69 -4.13
N ALA A 50 15.36 -1.44 -4.12
CA ALA A 50 16.72 -1.08 -3.79
C ALA A 50 17.11 -1.46 -2.35
N VAL A 51 16.20 -1.25 -1.39
CA VAL A 51 16.52 -1.48 0.03
C VAL A 51 16.25 -2.91 0.50
N PHE A 52 15.21 -3.56 -0.01
CA PHE A 52 14.76 -4.87 0.49
C PHE A 52 14.84 -5.99 -0.56
N GLY A 53 14.96 -5.69 -1.85
CA GLY A 53 14.83 -6.65 -2.94
C GLY A 53 15.87 -7.78 -2.95
N SER A 54 17.09 -7.54 -2.48
CA SER A 54 18.15 -8.56 -2.43
C SER A 54 18.06 -9.49 -1.22
N ASN A 55 17.38 -9.08 -0.14
CA ASN A 55 17.39 -9.79 1.15
C ASN A 55 16.01 -10.28 1.58
N CYS A 56 14.93 -9.81 0.95
CA CYS A 56 13.56 -10.12 1.32
C CYS A 56 12.78 -10.62 0.11
N LYS A 57 12.01 -11.69 0.30
CA LYS A 57 10.87 -12.01 -0.58
C LYS A 57 9.65 -11.38 0.06
N TYR A 58 9.01 -10.47 -0.65
CA TYR A 58 7.85 -9.73 -0.15
C TYR A 58 6.78 -9.60 -1.23
N ASP A 59 5.53 -9.58 -0.80
CA ASP A 59 4.39 -9.30 -1.68
C ASP A 59 4.09 -7.81 -1.67
N ARG A 60 3.78 -7.28 -2.85
CA ARG A 60 3.34 -5.90 -3.04
C ARG A 60 1.83 -5.86 -3.01
N LEU A 61 1.29 -5.06 -2.09
CA LEU A 61 -0.13 -4.86 -1.89
C LEU A 61 -0.48 -3.40 -2.22
N MET A 62 -1.64 -3.21 -2.84
CA MET A 62 -2.19 -1.86 -3.00
C MET A 62 -2.70 -1.36 -1.65
N CYS A 63 -2.40 -0.11 -1.34
CA CYS A 63 -2.91 0.50 -0.12
C CYS A 63 -4.40 0.83 -0.24
N TYR A 64 -5.21 0.26 0.65
CA TYR A 64 -6.66 0.50 0.70
C TYR A 64 -7.00 2.01 0.77
N TYR A 65 -6.30 2.78 1.61
CA TYR A 65 -6.52 4.21 1.72
C TYR A 65 -6.19 4.98 0.43
N HIS A 66 -5.12 4.59 -0.28
CA HIS A 66 -4.78 5.19 -1.56
C HIS A 66 -5.82 4.83 -2.63
N LEU A 67 -6.31 3.59 -2.63
CA LEU A 67 -7.39 3.14 -3.50
C LEU A 67 -8.66 3.96 -3.25
N ILE A 68 -9.11 4.08 -1.99
CA ILE A 68 -10.30 4.86 -1.62
C ILE A 68 -10.14 6.33 -2.01
N ALA A 69 -8.98 6.94 -1.74
CA ALA A 69 -8.72 8.33 -2.13
C ALA A 69 -8.83 8.52 -3.66
N LYS A 70 -8.25 7.61 -4.46
CA LYS A 70 -8.35 7.63 -5.93
C LYS A 70 -9.77 7.40 -6.42
N VAL A 71 -10.53 6.53 -5.78
CA VAL A 71 -11.93 6.27 -6.13
C VAL A 71 -12.79 7.50 -5.84
N ILE A 72 -12.68 8.08 -4.65
CA ILE A 72 -13.41 9.31 -4.29
C ILE A 72 -13.12 10.43 -5.29
N ASP A 73 -11.85 10.59 -5.70
CA ASP A 73 -11.48 11.57 -6.71
C ASP A 73 -12.18 11.33 -8.06
N ARG A 74 -12.27 10.06 -8.49
CA ARG A 74 -12.97 9.67 -9.73
C ARG A 74 -14.50 9.77 -9.66
N LEU A 75 -15.06 9.66 -8.46
CA LEU A 75 -16.51 9.79 -8.24
C LEU A 75 -16.98 11.24 -8.17
N LYS A 76 -16.07 12.23 -8.18
CA LYS A 76 -16.42 13.65 -8.18
C LYS A 76 -17.30 14.01 -9.37
N GLY A 77 -18.46 14.61 -9.08
CA GLY A 77 -19.43 15.03 -10.10
C GLY A 77 -20.39 13.94 -10.57
N LEU A 78 -20.29 12.72 -10.03
CA LEU A 78 -21.26 11.66 -10.28
C LEU A 78 -22.44 11.72 -9.30
N PRO A 79 -23.59 11.08 -9.63
CA PRO A 79 -24.73 10.98 -8.72
C PRO A 79 -24.37 10.34 -7.38
N TYR A 80 -25.04 10.77 -6.32
CA TYR A 80 -24.79 10.32 -4.96
C TYR A 80 -25.02 8.81 -4.78
N GLU A 81 -26.05 8.28 -5.45
CA GLU A 81 -26.43 6.88 -5.44
C GLU A 81 -25.31 6.00 -5.99
N LEU A 82 -24.69 6.45 -7.10
CA LEU A 82 -23.53 5.77 -7.70
C LEU A 82 -22.31 5.86 -6.77
N HIS A 83 -22.09 7.01 -6.14
CA HIS A 83 -21.00 7.17 -5.18
C HIS A 83 -21.13 6.19 -4.00
N ASN A 84 -22.32 6.07 -3.43
CA ASN A 84 -22.58 5.14 -2.33
C ASN A 84 -22.45 3.68 -2.74
N SER A 85 -23.02 3.29 -3.89
CA SER A 85 -22.91 1.91 -4.40
C SER A 85 -21.45 1.51 -4.59
N VAL A 86 -20.65 2.34 -5.27
CA VAL A 86 -19.22 2.03 -5.52
C VAL A 86 -18.43 1.92 -4.21
N LEU A 87 -18.66 2.82 -3.25
CA LEU A 87 -17.95 2.75 -1.96
C LEU A 87 -18.39 1.56 -1.11
N HIS A 88 -19.67 1.19 -1.17
CA HIS A 88 -20.20 0.00 -0.51
C HIS A 88 -19.53 -1.26 -1.05
N ASP A 89 -19.52 -1.45 -2.37
CA ASP A 89 -18.91 -2.61 -3.02
C ASP A 89 -17.42 -2.74 -2.71
N ILE A 90 -16.68 -1.61 -2.70
CA ILE A 90 -15.26 -1.62 -2.34
C ILE A 90 -15.04 -1.97 -0.87
N TYR A 91 -15.93 -1.50 0.02
CA TYR A 91 -15.85 -1.82 1.43
C TYR A 91 -16.12 -3.32 1.67
N ASP A 92 -17.12 -3.88 0.99
CA ASP A 92 -17.44 -5.30 1.07
C ASP A 92 -16.28 -6.14 0.53
N LEU A 93 -15.77 -5.80 -0.67
CA LEU A 93 -14.61 -6.46 -1.26
C LEU A 93 -13.38 -6.44 -0.33
N HIS A 94 -13.16 -5.35 0.41
CA HIS A 94 -12.04 -5.24 1.35
C HIS A 94 -12.20 -6.15 2.58
N ASN A 95 -13.44 -6.45 2.99
CA ASN A 95 -13.74 -7.27 4.16
C ASN A 95 -14.04 -8.74 3.81
N SER A 96 -14.23 -9.08 2.53
CA SER A 96 -14.38 -10.45 2.06
C SER A 96 -13.14 -11.28 2.38
N ARG A 97 -13.34 -12.55 2.80
CA ARG A 97 -12.23 -13.46 3.12
C ARG A 97 -11.67 -14.15 1.88
N SER A 98 -12.43 -14.13 0.80
CA SER A 98 -12.06 -14.69 -0.50
C SER A 98 -12.73 -13.91 -1.63
N ALA A 99 -12.29 -14.13 -2.86
CA ALA A 99 -12.98 -13.57 -4.04
C ALA A 99 -14.40 -14.12 -4.19
N ASP A 100 -14.65 -15.35 -3.73
CA ASP A 100 -15.96 -16.02 -3.83
C ASP A 100 -16.96 -15.48 -2.78
N ASP A 101 -16.47 -14.86 -1.70
CA ASP A 101 -17.30 -14.26 -0.65
C ASP A 101 -17.86 -12.88 -1.06
N PHE A 102 -17.37 -12.28 -2.14
CA PHE A 102 -17.84 -10.99 -2.63
C PHE A 102 -19.04 -11.16 -3.55
N THR A 103 -20.18 -10.56 -3.19
CA THR A 103 -21.40 -10.52 -4.00
C THR A 103 -21.82 -9.08 -4.23
N THR A 104 -22.15 -8.73 -5.48
CA THR A 104 -22.81 -7.46 -5.81
C THR A 104 -24.32 -7.69 -5.88
N ASP A 105 -25.10 -6.83 -5.24
CA ASP A 105 -26.58 -6.83 -5.32
C ASP A 105 -27.10 -6.45 -6.71
#